data_AF-A0A1H6BN90-F1
#
_entry.id   AF-A0A1H6BN90-F1
#
_cell.length_a   1.000
_cell.length_b   1.000
_cell.length_c   1.000
_cell.angle_alpha   90.00
_cell.angle_beta   90.00
_cell.angle_gamma   90.00
#
_symmetry.space_group_name_H-M   'P 1'
#
loop_
_entity.id
_entity.type
_entity.pdbx_description
1 polymer ?
#
loop_
_entity_poly.entity_id
_entity_poly.type
_entity_poly.pdbx_seq_one_letter_code
_entity_poly.pdbx_strand_id
1 'polypeptide(L)'
;MASGAGSNTIPGTGTFFVGIDIVPGRYRCDDGKGGWWVRFTGPDGDDPVGSWPLPAGPTEVEIEPTDFAFETRVGTYWRLVAPGHVAGQRRSGPEPRPVADPTLRAELDGIVAARRPPPWLIPLLVVALFAGGAAVLGPLWLLYTAPAGITGAVGARMVDDLVRARALSRRRDRYLVPEDLDDDGRALLARAQQALTAVQESQVNREGMLDPVDNAVTLPRQEWEIAQALARQSRLRRRQHELAESAGSIPEVAAAMRPLHHKLELSVRAVTRRVEALERYAERARAADEALRAHRQLEKLAEGAHEYDELLAETVRDDLALPVIERLAEQGEVLVHVLRARLAEAAEAGGELPVSPPGKGD
;
A
#
# COMPACT_ATOMS: atom_id res chain seq x y z
N MET A 1 12.14 -5.64 -2.50
CA MET A 1 10.83 -5.44 -1.85
C MET A 1 10.39 -4.04 -2.17
N ALA A 2 9.26 -3.91 -2.87
CA ALA A 2 8.75 -2.64 -3.35
C ALA A 2 8.13 -1.86 -2.17
N SER A 3 8.81 -0.82 -1.70
CA SER A 3 8.15 0.21 -0.89
C SER A 3 7.52 1.20 -1.87
N GLY A 4 6.23 1.03 -2.11
CA GLY A 4 5.40 2.04 -2.74
C GLY A 4 5.37 3.30 -1.87
N ALA A 5 5.25 4.45 -2.53
CA ALA A 5 4.95 5.71 -1.87
C ALA A 5 3.67 5.55 -1.03
N GLY A 6 3.75 5.89 0.26
CA GLY A 6 2.58 5.92 1.17
C GLY A 6 2.47 4.78 2.19
N SER A 7 3.55 4.09 2.58
CA SER A 7 3.45 3.21 3.75
C SER A 7 3.32 4.03 5.03
N ASN A 8 2.25 3.80 5.81
CA ASN A 8 2.07 4.30 7.19
C ASN A 8 3.15 3.81 8.18
N THR A 9 4.20 3.18 7.66
CA THR A 9 5.32 2.63 8.41
C THR A 9 6.63 3.02 7.75
N ILE A 10 7.59 3.46 8.55
CA ILE A 10 8.98 3.70 8.11
C ILE A 10 9.80 2.51 8.62
N PRO A 11 10.50 1.77 7.75
CA PRO A 11 11.44 0.75 8.18
C PRO A 11 12.42 1.31 9.21
N GLY A 12 12.75 0.52 10.24
CA GLY A 12 13.62 1.02 11.32
C GLY A 12 15.04 1.31 10.90
N THR A 13 15.47 0.96 9.68
CA THR A 13 16.80 1.32 9.17
C THR A 13 16.69 1.88 7.76
N GLY A 14 17.23 3.09 7.57
CA GLY A 14 17.38 3.72 6.26
C GLY A 14 17.23 5.24 6.31
N THR A 15 17.45 5.86 5.15
CA THR A 15 17.16 7.26 4.89
C THR A 15 15.95 7.36 3.98
N PHE A 16 15.02 8.22 4.36
CA PHE A 16 13.72 8.37 3.73
C PHE A 16 13.50 9.85 3.41
N PHE A 17 13.26 10.18 2.16
CA PHE A 17 12.93 11.55 1.77
C PHE A 17 11.51 11.89 2.20
N VAL A 18 11.35 13.02 2.87
CA VAL A 18 10.03 13.44 3.33
C VAL A 18 9.21 13.90 2.13
N GLY A 19 8.00 13.38 2.05
CA GLY A 19 7.08 13.50 0.93
C GLY A 19 7.42 12.67 -0.32
N ILE A 20 8.62 12.07 -0.45
CA ILE A 20 8.91 11.10 -1.52
C ILE A 20 8.77 9.66 -0.99
N ASP A 21 9.58 9.28 0.00
CA ASP A 21 9.58 7.93 0.56
C ASP A 21 8.64 7.77 1.76
N ILE A 22 8.44 8.85 2.52
CA ILE A 22 7.61 8.85 3.74
C ILE A 22 6.70 10.08 3.76
N VAL A 23 5.52 9.96 4.35
CA VAL A 23 4.59 11.07 4.51
C VAL A 23 5.04 11.91 5.72
N PRO A 24 5.00 13.25 5.68
CA PRO A 24 5.26 14.04 6.89
C PRO A 24 4.24 13.73 7.99
N GLY A 25 4.69 13.74 9.24
CA GLY A 25 3.84 13.50 10.39
C GLY A 25 4.54 12.98 11.63
N ARG A 26 3.72 12.67 12.63
CA ARG A 26 4.15 12.12 13.92
C ARG A 26 4.26 10.62 13.81
N TYR A 27 5.47 10.12 13.99
CA TYR A 27 5.82 8.71 13.93
C TYR A 27 6.21 8.20 15.31
N ARG A 28 5.82 6.97 15.62
CA ARG A 28 6.16 6.29 16.88
C ARG A 28 6.87 4.97 16.62
N CYS A 29 7.99 4.79 17.31
CA CYS A 29 8.69 3.54 17.44
C CYS A 29 8.35 2.96 18.81
N ASP A 30 7.92 1.69 18.87
CA ASP A 30 7.50 1.05 20.12
C ASP A 30 8.70 0.68 21.01
N ASP A 31 9.89 0.49 20.43
CA ASP A 31 11.15 0.26 21.15
C ASP A 31 12.34 0.96 20.47
N GLY A 32 12.77 2.09 21.05
CA GLY A 32 13.91 2.87 20.58
C GLY A 32 15.28 2.37 21.05
N LYS A 33 15.36 1.34 21.91
CA LYS A 33 16.58 1.00 22.65
C LYS A 33 17.84 0.93 21.79
N GLY A 34 18.81 1.82 22.09
CA GLY A 34 20.12 1.83 21.43
C GLY A 34 20.11 2.32 19.99
N GLY A 35 18.95 2.77 19.50
CA GLY A 35 18.77 3.36 18.19
C GLY A 35 19.01 4.85 18.14
N TRP A 36 18.76 5.43 16.97
CA TRP A 36 18.82 6.87 16.70
C TRP A 36 17.94 7.26 15.53
N TRP A 37 17.73 8.56 15.41
CA TRP A 37 17.20 9.18 14.20
C TRP A 37 17.82 10.56 13.97
N VAL A 38 17.81 11.02 12.73
CA VAL A 38 18.23 12.35 12.29
C VAL A 38 17.21 12.85 11.27
N ARG A 39 16.70 14.06 11.47
CA ARG A 39 15.90 14.83 10.52
C ARG A 39 16.81 15.87 9.88
N PHE A 40 16.90 15.89 8.57
CA PHE A 40 17.61 16.91 7.83
C PHE A 40 16.64 18.04 7.56
N THR A 41 16.74 19.12 8.33
CA THR A 41 15.84 20.28 8.23
C THR A 41 16.43 21.34 7.28
N GLY A 42 15.57 22.18 6.71
CA GLY A 42 15.95 23.23 5.77
C GLY A 42 15.88 22.80 4.28
N PRO A 43 15.87 23.77 3.35
CA PRO A 43 15.53 23.55 1.93
C PRO A 43 16.48 22.58 1.19
N ASP A 44 17.71 22.43 1.68
CA ASP A 44 18.73 21.53 1.12
C ASP A 44 19.20 20.46 2.13
N GLY A 45 18.53 20.36 3.30
CA GLY A 45 18.89 19.43 4.38
C GLY A 45 20.18 19.81 5.13
N ASP A 46 20.54 21.09 5.11
CA ASP A 46 21.80 21.59 5.67
C ASP A 46 21.79 21.69 7.20
N ASP A 47 20.64 21.56 7.86
CA ASP A 47 20.50 21.67 9.31
C ASP A 47 19.98 20.36 9.93
N PRO A 48 20.87 19.37 10.21
CA PRO A 48 20.47 18.09 10.77
C PRO A 48 20.14 18.19 12.26
N VAL A 49 18.92 17.79 12.62
CA VAL A 49 18.43 17.65 13.99
C VAL A 49 18.26 16.17 14.31
N GLY A 50 18.93 15.64 15.32
CA GLY A 50 18.87 14.21 15.63
C GLY A 50 18.86 13.90 17.12
N SER A 51 18.51 12.66 17.44
CA SER A 51 18.50 12.13 18.80
C SER A 51 19.24 10.80 18.88
N TRP A 52 20.25 10.74 19.75
CA TRP A 52 21.02 9.54 20.08
C TRP A 52 21.67 9.67 21.47
N PRO A 53 21.76 8.57 22.25
CA PRO A 53 21.06 7.30 22.06
C PRO A 53 19.59 7.40 22.47
N LEU A 54 18.71 6.69 21.77
CA LEU A 54 17.31 6.62 22.15
C LEU A 54 17.14 5.77 23.43
N PRO A 55 16.28 6.20 24.36
CA PRO A 55 16.00 5.45 25.58
C PRO A 55 15.25 4.14 25.27
N ALA A 56 15.27 3.22 26.21
CA ALA A 56 14.43 2.02 26.12
C ALA A 56 12.95 2.41 26.28
N GLY A 57 12.08 1.83 25.44
CA GLY A 57 10.65 2.14 25.41
C GLY A 57 10.22 3.01 24.21
N PRO A 58 8.98 3.48 24.21
CA PRO A 58 8.40 4.17 23.06
C PRO A 58 9.07 5.51 22.81
N THR A 59 9.45 5.76 21.57
CA THR A 59 10.03 7.03 21.10
C THR A 59 9.16 7.58 19.99
N GLU A 60 8.94 8.90 20.00
CA GLU A 60 8.22 9.59 18.95
C GLU A 60 9.11 10.61 18.24
N VAL A 61 8.85 10.80 16.96
CA VAL A 61 9.47 11.83 16.14
C VAL A 61 8.39 12.52 15.31
N GLU A 62 8.42 13.84 15.29
CA GLU A 62 7.61 14.65 14.39
C GLU A 62 8.47 14.97 13.18
N ILE A 63 7.99 14.63 11.98
CA ILE A 63 8.67 14.89 10.71
C ILE A 63 7.84 15.97 10.02
N GLU A 64 8.42 17.15 9.85
CA GLU A 64 7.75 18.31 9.26
C GLU A 64 7.68 18.17 7.74
N PRO A 65 6.64 18.73 7.07
CA PRO A 65 6.59 18.78 5.61
C PRO A 65 7.79 19.45 4.95
N THR A 66 8.43 20.37 5.67
CA THR A 66 9.61 21.13 5.23
C THR A 66 10.93 20.41 5.51
N ASP A 67 10.91 19.24 6.16
CA ASP A 67 12.10 18.42 6.32
C ASP A 67 12.52 17.84 4.97
N PHE A 68 13.81 17.81 4.71
CA PHE A 68 14.36 17.26 3.48
C PHE A 68 14.40 15.72 3.52
N ALA A 69 14.89 15.16 4.63
CA ALA A 69 15.02 13.72 4.80
C ALA A 69 14.94 13.31 6.28
N PHE A 70 14.52 12.08 6.51
CA PHE A 70 14.51 11.41 7.80
C PHE A 70 15.36 10.15 7.74
N GLU A 71 16.36 10.07 8.60
CA GLU A 71 17.22 8.91 8.76
C GLU A 71 16.96 8.27 10.11
N THR A 72 16.93 6.95 10.14
CA THR A 72 16.71 6.22 11.38
C THR A 72 17.46 4.90 11.42
N ARG A 73 17.86 4.51 12.64
CA ARG A 73 18.26 3.16 13.00
C ARG A 73 17.65 2.79 14.33
N VAL A 74 16.55 2.05 14.30
CA VAL A 74 15.88 1.42 15.44
C VAL A 74 15.72 -0.06 15.14
N GLY A 75 15.65 -0.89 16.18
CA GLY A 75 15.52 -2.35 16.02
C GLY A 75 14.18 -2.80 15.42
N THR A 76 13.21 -1.89 15.32
CA THR A 76 11.83 -2.17 14.88
C THR A 76 11.48 -1.33 13.65
N TYR A 77 10.36 -0.60 13.67
CA TYR A 77 9.89 0.28 12.61
C TYR A 77 9.15 1.44 13.25
N TRP A 78 8.99 2.52 12.51
CA TRP A 78 8.15 3.64 12.92
C TRP A 78 6.76 3.45 12.35
N ARG A 79 5.73 3.72 13.14
CA ARG A 79 4.32 3.73 12.71
C ARG A 79 3.80 5.15 12.74
N LEU A 80 3.13 5.57 11.67
CA LEU A 80 2.47 6.87 11.62
C LEU A 80 1.34 6.89 12.67
N VAL A 81 1.43 7.83 13.61
CA VAL A 81 0.44 8.07 14.66
C VAL A 81 -0.53 9.15 14.24
N ALA A 82 -0.01 10.23 13.64
CA ALA A 82 -0.82 11.32 13.12
C ALA A 82 -0.12 11.95 11.90
N PRO A 83 -0.82 12.21 10.80
CA PRO A 83 -0.23 12.94 9.68
C PRO A 83 0.14 14.37 10.10
N GLY A 84 1.22 14.90 9.53
CA GLY A 84 1.70 16.24 9.82
C GLY A 84 0.67 17.25 9.36
N HIS A 85 0.23 18.12 10.27
CA HIS A 85 -0.65 19.22 9.93
C HIS A 85 0.18 20.50 10.00
N VAL A 86 0.31 21.21 8.88
CA VAL A 86 0.85 22.57 8.90
C VAL A 86 -0.09 23.42 9.75
N ALA A 87 0.38 23.87 10.91
CA ALA A 87 -0.35 24.79 11.77
C ALA A 87 -0.57 26.12 11.03
N GLY A 88 -1.69 26.22 10.30
CA GLY A 88 -2.03 27.39 9.47
C GLY A 88 -2.92 27.08 8.26
N GLN A 89 -3.07 25.82 7.84
CA GLN A 89 -3.76 25.45 6.61
C GLN A 89 -5.26 25.18 6.81
N ARG A 90 -6.01 26.16 7.33
CA ARG A 90 -7.45 26.22 7.04
C ARG A 90 -7.65 26.95 5.71
N ARG A 91 -7.42 26.29 4.56
CA ARG A 91 -8.09 26.58 3.25
C ARG A 91 -7.61 25.83 2.00
N SER A 92 -6.55 25.03 2.00
CA SER A 92 -6.02 24.46 0.74
C SER A 92 -6.21 22.94 0.69
N GLY A 93 -6.59 22.41 -0.47
CA GLY A 93 -6.88 20.99 -0.71
C GLY A 93 -5.67 20.06 -0.49
N PRO A 94 -5.78 18.75 -0.86
CA PRO A 94 -4.71 17.79 -0.62
C PRO A 94 -3.40 18.27 -1.26
N GLU A 95 -2.39 18.46 -0.42
CA GLU A 95 -1.05 18.88 -0.85
C GLU A 95 -0.39 17.74 -1.64
N PRO A 96 0.12 17.99 -2.86
CA PRO A 96 0.72 16.93 -3.66
C PRO A 96 1.98 16.40 -2.98
N ARG A 97 2.26 15.12 -3.16
CA ARG A 97 3.54 14.53 -2.72
C ARG A 97 4.69 14.98 -3.64
N PRO A 98 5.90 15.21 -3.13
CA PRO A 98 7.10 15.32 -3.94
C PRO A 98 7.24 14.23 -5.02
N VAL A 99 7.85 14.61 -6.15
CA VAL A 99 8.03 13.73 -7.32
C VAL A 99 9.51 13.73 -7.72
N ALA A 100 10.07 12.54 -7.96
CA ALA A 100 11.44 12.37 -8.41
C ALA A 100 11.50 11.68 -9.77
N ASP A 101 12.58 11.91 -10.51
CA ASP A 101 12.91 11.17 -11.71
C ASP A 101 12.99 9.66 -11.39
N PRO A 102 12.23 8.79 -12.09
CA PRO A 102 12.22 7.36 -11.81
C PRO A 102 13.58 6.68 -11.95
N THR A 103 14.52 7.24 -12.73
CA THR A 103 15.87 6.71 -12.88
C THR A 103 16.84 7.18 -11.80
N LEU A 104 16.48 8.22 -11.03
CA LEU A 104 17.32 8.79 -9.98
C LEU A 104 17.61 7.77 -8.87
N ARG A 105 16.62 6.95 -8.51
CA ARG A 105 16.76 5.91 -7.46
C ARG A 105 17.85 4.90 -7.82
N ALA A 106 17.80 4.34 -9.02
CA ALA A 106 18.79 3.36 -9.49
C ALA A 106 20.20 3.95 -9.57
N GLU A 107 20.34 5.22 -9.98
CA GLU A 107 21.63 5.90 -10.05
C GLU A 107 22.20 6.17 -8.64
N LEU A 108 21.37 6.60 -7.70
CA LEU A 108 21.78 6.80 -6.30
C LEU A 108 22.19 5.48 -5.64
N ASP A 109 21.47 4.40 -5.91
CA ASP A 109 21.86 3.07 -5.46
C ASP A 109 23.20 2.64 -6.06
N GLY A 110 23.45 2.94 -7.34
CA GLY A 110 24.74 2.71 -8.00
C GLY A 110 25.89 3.52 -7.41
N ILE A 111 25.68 4.80 -7.10
CA ILE A 111 26.70 5.68 -6.50
C ILE A 111 27.07 5.21 -5.09
N VAL A 112 26.07 4.81 -4.30
CA VAL A 112 26.30 4.23 -2.97
C VAL A 112 27.00 2.89 -3.09
N ALA A 113 26.58 2.01 -4.00
CA ALA A 113 27.22 0.71 -4.22
C ALA A 113 28.67 0.83 -4.68
N ALA A 114 29.00 1.79 -5.55
CA ALA A 114 30.36 2.02 -6.04
C ALA A 114 31.32 2.55 -4.96
N ARG A 115 30.79 3.16 -3.89
CA ARG A 115 31.58 3.67 -2.76
C ARG A 115 31.63 2.73 -1.57
N ARG A 116 30.84 1.65 -1.56
CA ARG A 116 30.91 0.63 -0.51
C ARG A 116 32.27 -0.06 -0.56
N PRO A 117 33.11 0.05 0.48
CA PRO A 117 34.25 -0.84 0.57
C PRO A 117 33.73 -2.29 0.63
N PRO A 118 34.41 -3.27 0.02
CA PRO A 118 34.04 -4.67 0.14
C PRO A 118 33.72 -5.05 1.60
N PRO A 119 32.71 -5.91 1.83
CA PRO A 119 32.25 -6.25 3.18
C PRO A 119 33.33 -6.88 4.06
N TRP A 120 34.42 -7.35 3.45
CA TRP A 120 35.60 -7.90 4.12
C TRP A 120 36.65 -6.86 4.53
N LEU A 121 36.65 -5.64 3.97
CA LEU A 121 37.65 -4.61 4.28
C LEU A 121 37.52 -4.07 5.71
N ILE A 122 36.30 -3.79 6.15
CA ILE A 122 36.05 -3.30 7.52
C ILE A 122 36.45 -4.34 8.57
N PRO A 123 36.03 -5.62 8.51
CA PRO A 123 36.51 -6.62 9.46
C PRO A 123 38.02 -6.85 9.33
N LEU A 124 38.62 -6.75 8.14
CA LEU A 124 40.07 -6.86 7.97
C LEU A 124 40.84 -5.68 8.60
N LEU A 125 40.34 -4.44 8.47
CA LEU A 125 40.87 -3.27 9.16
C LEU A 125 40.71 -3.39 10.68
N VAL A 126 39.55 -3.88 11.14
CA VAL A 126 39.30 -4.14 12.55
C VAL A 126 40.25 -5.21 13.07
N VAL A 127 40.45 -6.32 12.36
CA VAL A 127 41.41 -7.38 12.71
C VAL A 127 42.86 -6.86 12.70
N ALA A 128 43.24 -6.03 11.72
CA ALA A 128 44.56 -5.41 11.68
C ALA A 128 44.79 -4.45 12.85
N LEU A 129 43.76 -3.67 13.23
CA LEU A 129 43.77 -2.78 14.40
C LEU A 129 43.79 -3.59 15.72
N PHE A 130 43.10 -4.73 15.74
CA PHE A 130 43.09 -5.69 16.86
C PHE A 130 44.49 -6.30 17.07
N ALA A 131 45.09 -6.79 16.00
CA ALA A 131 46.42 -7.42 16.02
C ALA A 131 47.53 -6.41 16.36
N GLY A 132 47.46 -5.20 15.79
CA GLY A 132 48.44 -4.14 16.02
C GLY A 132 48.42 -3.62 17.47
N GLY A 133 47.25 -3.37 18.04
CA GLY A 133 47.18 -2.86 19.41
C GLY A 133 47.36 -3.92 20.50
N ALA A 134 47.03 -5.19 20.22
CA ALA A 134 47.36 -6.29 21.14
C ALA A 134 48.88 -6.48 21.32
N ALA A 135 49.67 -6.22 20.28
CA ALA A 135 51.13 -6.28 20.32
C ALA A 135 51.77 -5.16 21.18
N VAL A 136 51.07 -4.03 21.36
CA VAL A 136 51.60 -2.84 22.06
C VAL A 136 51.01 -2.68 23.47
N LEU A 137 49.73 -2.99 23.67
CA LEU A 137 48.97 -2.65 24.89
C LEU A 137 48.44 -3.90 25.64
N GLY A 138 48.71 -5.10 25.15
CA GLY A 138 48.34 -6.36 25.80
C GLY A 138 46.82 -6.66 25.76
N PRO A 139 46.35 -7.66 26.54
CA PRO A 139 45.00 -8.22 26.41
C PRO A 139 43.86 -7.25 26.80
N LEU A 140 44.16 -6.14 27.50
CA LEU A 140 43.19 -5.11 27.86
C LEU A 140 42.71 -4.28 26.65
N TRP A 141 43.47 -4.26 25.55
CA TRP A 141 43.10 -3.59 24.29
C TRP A 141 41.83 -4.17 23.62
N LEU A 142 41.59 -5.47 23.85
CA LEU A 142 40.46 -6.21 23.29
C LEU A 142 39.11 -5.73 23.86
N LEU A 143 39.13 -5.22 25.11
CA LEU A 143 37.92 -4.74 25.79
C LEU A 143 37.44 -3.38 25.23
N TYR A 144 38.35 -2.59 24.66
CA TYR A 144 38.07 -1.25 24.14
C TYR A 144 37.68 -1.21 22.65
N THR A 145 38.05 -2.24 21.89
CA THR A 145 37.98 -2.24 20.41
C THR A 145 36.72 -2.91 19.85
N ALA A 146 36.10 -3.85 20.58
CA ALA A 146 34.83 -4.44 20.19
C ALA A 146 33.68 -3.40 20.04
N PRO A 147 33.53 -2.41 20.95
CA PRO A 147 32.59 -1.30 20.74
C PRO A 147 32.98 -0.44 19.52
N ALA A 148 34.27 -0.17 19.32
CA ALA A 148 34.76 0.69 18.24
C ALA A 148 34.54 0.09 16.83
N GLY A 149 34.64 -1.23 16.67
CA GLY A 149 34.34 -1.91 15.40
C GLY A 149 32.86 -1.84 15.03
N ILE A 150 31.96 -1.94 16.01
CA ILE A 150 30.51 -1.79 15.82
C ILE A 150 30.19 -0.31 15.49
N THR A 151 30.78 0.64 16.21
CA THR A 151 30.65 2.08 15.94
C THR A 151 31.19 2.45 14.55
N GLY A 152 32.30 1.85 14.11
CA GLY A 152 32.87 2.07 12.78
C GLY A 152 32.02 1.50 11.65
N ALA A 153 31.44 0.31 11.80
CA ALA A 153 30.52 -0.28 10.83
C ALA A 153 29.15 0.45 10.76
N VAL A 154 28.76 1.11 11.85
CA VAL A 154 27.59 2.00 11.94
C VAL A 154 27.89 3.36 11.33
N GLY A 155 29.07 3.92 11.60
CA GLY A 155 29.55 5.20 11.06
C GLY A 155 29.83 5.15 9.56
N ALA A 156 30.37 4.05 9.04
CA ALA A 156 30.55 3.86 7.58
C ALA A 156 29.20 3.87 6.84
N ARG A 157 28.13 3.34 7.46
CA ARG A 157 26.77 3.40 6.90
C ARG A 157 26.16 4.79 6.98
N MET A 158 26.41 5.55 8.06
CA MET A 158 26.03 6.98 8.15
C MET A 158 26.68 7.81 7.04
N VAL A 159 27.94 7.53 6.71
CA VAL A 159 28.65 8.24 5.63
C VAL A 159 28.04 7.93 4.26
N ASP A 160 27.66 6.68 3.98
CA ASP A 160 27.01 6.30 2.73
C ASP A 160 25.68 7.06 2.51
N ASP A 161 24.89 7.23 3.58
CA ASP A 161 23.58 7.87 3.55
C ASP A 161 23.67 9.41 3.50
N LEU A 162 24.66 10.02 4.18
CA LEU A 162 25.03 11.43 4.01
C LEU A 162 25.55 11.74 2.60
N VAL A 163 26.33 10.82 2.01
CA VAL A 163 26.79 10.93 0.61
C VAL A 163 25.59 10.87 -0.33
N ARG A 164 24.58 10.03 -0.04
CA ARG A 164 23.35 9.96 -0.82
C ARG A 164 22.55 11.27 -0.73
N ALA A 165 22.35 11.83 0.47
CA ALA A 165 21.68 13.12 0.67
C ALA A 165 22.42 14.26 -0.07
N ARG A 166 23.76 14.31 0.04
CA ARG A 166 24.57 15.33 -0.65
C ARG A 166 24.68 15.11 -2.15
N ALA A 167 24.56 13.87 -2.63
CA ALA A 167 24.47 13.57 -4.06
C ALA A 167 23.11 13.97 -4.64
N LEU A 168 22.04 13.94 -3.84
CA LEU A 168 20.71 14.40 -4.19
C LEU A 168 20.60 15.92 -4.19
N SER A 169 21.11 16.63 -3.18
CA SER A 169 21.11 18.11 -3.19
C SER A 169 21.88 18.68 -4.39
N ARG A 170 22.96 18.00 -4.82
CA ARG A 170 23.68 18.30 -6.07
C ARG A 170 22.87 18.04 -7.34
N ARG A 171 21.74 17.34 -7.26
CA ARG A 171 20.84 16.94 -8.35
C ARG A 171 19.43 17.48 -8.13
N ARG A 172 19.32 18.71 -7.62
CA ARG A 172 18.06 19.45 -7.44
C ARG A 172 17.22 19.55 -8.72
N ASP A 173 17.82 19.38 -9.88
CA ASP A 173 17.14 19.31 -11.18
C ASP A 173 16.33 18.02 -11.40
N ARG A 174 16.47 17.00 -10.53
CA ARG A 174 15.90 15.66 -10.71
C ARG A 174 14.85 15.25 -9.68
N TYR A 175 14.47 16.16 -8.79
CA TYR A 175 13.31 16.02 -7.93
C TYR A 175 12.58 17.36 -7.80
N LEU A 176 11.30 17.30 -7.47
CA LEU A 176 10.42 18.45 -7.33
C LEU A 176 9.64 18.34 -6.03
N VAL A 177 9.61 19.43 -5.28
CA VAL A 177 8.87 19.55 -4.03
C VAL A 177 7.66 20.50 -4.19
N PRO A 178 6.61 20.40 -3.36
CA PRO A 178 5.38 21.23 -3.49
C PRO A 178 5.63 22.75 -3.56
N GLU A 179 6.73 23.21 -3.00
CA GLU A 179 7.19 24.61 -2.97
C GLU A 179 7.69 25.09 -4.34
N ASP A 180 8.11 24.18 -5.23
CA ASP A 180 8.48 24.50 -6.61
C ASP A 180 7.25 24.80 -7.48
N LEU A 181 6.05 24.48 -7.00
CA LEU A 181 4.77 24.71 -7.67
C LEU A 181 4.05 25.93 -7.09
N ASP A 182 3.17 26.53 -7.90
CA ASP A 182 2.14 27.46 -7.45
C ASP A 182 0.84 26.71 -7.10
N ASP A 183 -0.18 27.41 -6.59
CA ASP A 183 -1.43 26.78 -6.13
C ASP A 183 -2.12 25.95 -7.22
N ASP A 184 -2.21 26.50 -8.44
CA ASP A 184 -2.78 25.79 -9.60
C ASP A 184 -1.98 24.54 -9.96
N GLY A 185 -0.64 24.65 -9.95
CA GLY A 185 0.27 23.53 -10.18
C GLY A 185 0.11 22.45 -9.13
N ARG A 186 0.00 22.83 -7.85
CA ARG A 186 -0.21 21.89 -6.74
C ARG A 186 -1.53 21.13 -6.89
N ALA A 187 -2.61 21.83 -7.20
CA ALA A 187 -3.92 21.22 -7.37
C ALA A 187 -3.96 20.22 -8.54
N LEU A 188 -3.34 20.56 -9.68
CA LEU A 188 -3.25 19.65 -10.83
C LEU A 188 -2.38 18.43 -10.55
N LEU A 189 -1.25 18.62 -9.84
CA LEU A 189 -0.38 17.52 -9.47
C LEU A 189 -1.06 16.55 -8.50
N ALA A 190 -1.77 17.07 -7.49
CA ALA A 190 -2.50 16.27 -6.52
C ALA A 190 -3.58 15.41 -7.20
N ARG A 191 -4.31 15.98 -8.16
CA ARG A 191 -5.28 15.24 -8.99
C ARG A 191 -4.63 14.12 -9.80
N ALA A 192 -3.49 14.40 -10.45
CA ALA A 192 -2.74 13.39 -11.20
C ALA A 192 -2.28 12.24 -10.27
N GLN A 193 -1.75 12.58 -9.10
CA GLN A 193 -1.30 11.59 -8.11
C GLN A 193 -2.45 10.74 -7.59
N GLN A 194 -3.60 11.34 -7.29
CA GLN A 194 -4.80 10.62 -6.88
C GLN A 194 -5.28 9.63 -7.97
N ALA A 195 -5.25 10.04 -9.24
CA ALA A 195 -5.60 9.15 -10.35
C ALA A 195 -4.61 8.00 -10.48
N LEU A 196 -3.30 8.27 -10.39
CA LEU A 196 -2.26 7.24 -10.45
C LEU A 196 -2.35 6.24 -9.30
N THR A 197 -2.54 6.72 -8.06
CA THR A 197 -2.75 5.88 -6.88
C THR A 197 -3.98 4.99 -7.06
N ALA A 198 -5.09 5.54 -7.55
CA ALA A 198 -6.30 4.76 -7.80
C ALA A 198 -6.10 3.63 -8.82
N VAL A 199 -5.28 3.84 -9.85
CA VAL A 199 -4.91 2.78 -10.80
C VAL A 199 -4.02 1.73 -10.13
N GLN A 200 -2.99 2.16 -9.40
CA GLN A 200 -2.01 1.27 -8.76
C GLN A 200 -2.66 0.36 -7.71
N GLU A 201 -3.59 0.91 -6.93
CA GLU A 201 -4.32 0.20 -5.87
C GLU A 201 -5.48 -0.65 -6.39
N SER A 202 -5.86 -0.49 -7.66
CA SER A 202 -6.94 -1.25 -8.28
C SER A 202 -6.67 -2.75 -8.20
N GLN A 203 -7.74 -3.53 -8.02
CA GLN A 203 -7.64 -4.98 -7.91
C GLN A 203 -7.17 -5.59 -9.24
N VAL A 204 -7.68 -5.08 -10.36
CA VAL A 204 -7.26 -5.48 -11.71
C VAL A 204 -5.77 -5.24 -11.95
N ASN A 205 -5.18 -4.17 -11.40
CA ASN A 205 -3.75 -3.94 -11.49
C ASN A 205 -2.96 -4.94 -10.62
N ARG A 206 -3.40 -5.18 -9.38
CA ARG A 206 -2.75 -6.11 -8.45
C ARG A 206 -2.79 -7.56 -8.92
N GLU A 207 -3.83 -7.94 -9.64
CA GLU A 207 -3.99 -9.28 -10.22
C GLU A 207 -3.32 -9.43 -11.60
N GLY A 208 -2.64 -8.40 -12.08
CA GLY A 208 -1.91 -8.42 -13.36
C GLY A 208 -2.82 -8.46 -14.58
N MET A 209 -4.10 -8.07 -14.44
CA MET A 209 -5.06 -7.97 -15.54
C MET A 209 -4.84 -6.71 -16.39
N LEU A 210 -4.20 -5.70 -15.80
CA LEU A 210 -3.56 -4.61 -16.54
C LEU A 210 -2.09 -4.98 -16.75
N ASP A 211 -1.49 -4.57 -17.88
CA ASP A 211 -0.06 -4.80 -18.14
C ASP A 211 0.78 -4.23 -16.99
N PRO A 212 1.27 -5.08 -16.07
CA PRO A 212 1.85 -4.61 -14.82
C PRO A 212 3.26 -4.06 -15.06
N VAL A 213 3.93 -4.51 -16.12
CA VAL A 213 5.28 -4.08 -16.49
C VAL A 213 5.21 -2.70 -17.12
N ASP A 214 4.29 -2.49 -18.07
CA ASP A 214 4.11 -1.17 -18.67
C ASP A 214 3.63 -0.16 -17.62
N ASN A 215 2.67 -0.52 -16.76
CA ASN A 215 2.20 0.37 -15.70
C ASN A 215 3.31 0.74 -14.71
N ALA A 216 4.16 -0.21 -14.29
CA ALA A 216 5.23 0.04 -13.34
C ALA A 216 6.31 1.00 -13.88
N VAL A 217 6.49 1.06 -15.20
CA VAL A 217 7.52 1.91 -15.85
C VAL A 217 6.93 3.22 -16.37
N THR A 218 5.76 3.15 -17.00
CA THR A 218 5.15 4.28 -17.69
C THR A 218 4.51 5.24 -16.69
N LEU A 219 3.78 4.76 -15.67
CA LEU A 219 3.07 5.64 -14.73
C LEU A 219 4.01 6.58 -13.94
N PRO A 220 5.12 6.10 -13.34
CA PRO A 220 6.07 7.01 -12.67
C PRO A 220 6.71 8.02 -13.62
N ARG A 221 6.98 7.61 -14.87
CA ARG A 221 7.49 8.53 -15.90
C ARG A 221 6.47 9.60 -16.28
N GLN A 222 5.20 9.24 -16.41
CA GLN A 222 4.12 10.20 -16.66
C GLN A 222 3.99 11.21 -15.51
N GLU A 223 4.07 10.75 -14.26
CA GLU A 223 4.05 11.60 -13.07
C GLU A 223 5.18 12.62 -13.09
N TRP A 224 6.41 12.17 -13.35
CA TRP A 224 7.59 13.03 -13.40
C TRP A 224 7.51 14.08 -14.52
N GLU A 225 7.06 13.71 -15.71
CA GLU A 225 6.92 14.65 -16.82
C GLU A 225 5.82 15.70 -16.57
N ILE A 226 4.72 15.31 -15.93
CA ILE A 226 3.66 16.24 -15.52
C ILE A 226 4.21 17.20 -14.47
N ALA A 227 4.87 16.70 -13.42
CA ALA A 227 5.45 17.52 -12.37
C ALA A 227 6.44 18.55 -12.93
N GLN A 228 7.36 18.13 -13.82
CA GLN A 228 8.30 19.05 -14.48
C GLN A 228 7.61 20.12 -15.31
N ALA A 229 6.56 19.75 -16.06
CA ALA A 229 5.81 20.71 -16.86
C ALA A 229 5.11 21.73 -15.97
N LEU A 230 4.49 21.29 -14.87
CA LEU A 230 3.82 22.16 -13.90
C LEU A 230 4.83 23.09 -13.21
N ALA A 231 5.94 22.58 -12.68
CA ALA A 231 6.99 23.40 -12.07
C ALA A 231 7.55 24.47 -13.04
N ARG A 232 7.72 24.10 -14.32
CA ARG A 232 8.13 25.05 -15.37
C ARG A 232 7.06 26.11 -15.62
N GLN A 233 5.78 25.74 -15.64
CA GLN A 233 4.67 26.68 -15.78
C GLN A 233 4.59 27.64 -14.58
N SER A 234 4.71 27.12 -13.35
CA SER A 234 4.72 27.91 -12.11
C SER A 234 5.87 28.94 -12.10
N ARG A 235 7.09 28.52 -12.49
CA ARG A 235 8.23 29.42 -12.64
C ARG A 235 8.00 30.49 -13.71
N LEU A 236 7.41 30.12 -14.86
CA LEU A 236 7.12 31.07 -15.93
C LEU A 236 6.03 32.08 -15.50
N ARG A 237 4.98 31.65 -14.81
CA ARG A 237 3.95 32.54 -14.23
C ARG A 237 4.55 33.53 -13.24
N ARG A 238 5.39 33.04 -12.32
CA ARG A 238 6.11 33.88 -11.35
C ARG A 238 6.94 34.96 -12.05
N ARG A 239 7.72 34.58 -13.06
CA ARG A 239 8.52 35.53 -13.85
C ARG A 239 7.67 36.55 -14.61
N GLN A 240 6.52 36.13 -15.15
CA GLN A 240 5.59 37.03 -15.83
C GLN A 240 4.97 38.05 -14.86
N HIS A 241 4.65 37.61 -13.63
CA HIS A 241 4.16 38.48 -12.57
C HIS A 241 5.21 39.52 -12.18
N GLU A 242 6.45 39.11 -11.90
CA GLU A 242 7.58 40.00 -11.58
C GLU A 242 7.85 41.03 -12.70
N LEU A 243 7.76 40.60 -13.97
CA LEU A 243 7.91 41.48 -15.13
C LEU A 243 6.75 42.49 -15.24
N ALA A 244 5.52 42.06 -14.96
CA ALA A 244 4.36 42.95 -14.97
C ALA A 244 4.44 44.01 -13.83
N GLU A 245 4.89 43.60 -12.64
CA GLU A 245 5.09 44.50 -11.51
C GLU A 245 6.20 45.52 -11.76
N SER A 246 7.32 45.07 -12.33
CA SER A 246 8.47 45.95 -12.62
C SER A 246 8.28 46.87 -13.82
N ALA A 247 7.55 46.43 -14.85
CA ALA A 247 7.27 47.25 -16.03
C ALA A 247 6.16 48.29 -15.82
N GLY A 248 5.29 48.11 -14.82
CA GLY A 248 4.11 48.97 -14.64
C GLY A 248 3.12 48.90 -15.81
N SER A 249 2.25 49.91 -15.97
CA SER A 249 1.24 49.97 -17.05
C SER A 249 1.79 50.38 -18.43
N ILE A 250 3.01 49.96 -18.79
CA ILE A 250 3.58 50.26 -20.12
C ILE A 250 2.84 49.43 -21.19
N PRO A 251 2.10 50.06 -22.13
CA PRO A 251 1.28 49.34 -23.11
C PRO A 251 2.09 48.44 -24.05
N GLU A 252 3.30 48.84 -24.41
CA GLU A 252 4.18 48.11 -25.31
C GLU A 252 4.67 46.79 -24.69
N VAL A 253 4.98 46.80 -23.39
CA VAL A 253 5.37 45.59 -22.64
C VAL A 253 4.17 44.64 -22.51
N ALA A 254 2.99 45.19 -22.20
CA ALA A 254 1.76 44.40 -22.16
C ALA A 254 1.44 43.74 -23.52
N ALA A 255 1.66 44.46 -24.62
CA ALA A 255 1.49 43.92 -25.97
C ALA A 255 2.50 42.80 -26.29
N ALA A 256 3.77 42.99 -25.92
CA ALA A 256 4.82 41.98 -26.10
C ALA A 256 4.62 40.72 -25.23
N MET A 257 3.96 40.86 -24.08
CA MET A 257 3.64 39.74 -23.19
C MET A 257 2.50 38.84 -23.69
N ARG A 258 1.58 39.38 -24.49
CA ARG A 258 0.38 38.65 -24.95
C ARG A 258 0.69 37.32 -25.66
N PRO A 259 1.65 37.24 -26.61
CA PRO A 259 2.01 35.97 -27.23
C PRO A 259 2.66 34.97 -26.26
N LEU A 260 3.39 35.46 -25.25
CA LEU A 260 4.02 34.60 -24.24
C LEU A 260 2.97 34.01 -23.29
N HIS A 261 1.98 34.80 -22.88
CA HIS A 261 0.81 34.33 -22.13
C HIS A 261 0.06 33.25 -22.91
N HIS A 262 -0.20 33.50 -24.19
CA HIS A 262 -0.89 32.53 -25.04
C HIS A 262 -0.13 31.19 -25.14
N LYS A 263 1.20 31.22 -25.34
CA LYS A 263 2.03 29.99 -25.35
C LYS A 263 1.96 29.24 -24.02
N LEU A 264 1.96 29.97 -22.90
CA LEU A 264 1.84 29.38 -21.57
C LEU A 264 0.46 28.73 -21.37
N GLU A 265 -0.62 29.40 -21.77
CA GLU A 265 -1.98 28.82 -21.70
C GLU A 265 -2.10 27.54 -22.53
N LEU A 266 -1.52 27.50 -23.72
CA LEU A 266 -1.53 26.28 -24.55
C LEU A 266 -0.79 25.13 -23.84
N SER A 267 0.32 25.43 -23.17
CA SER A 267 1.05 24.46 -22.35
C SER A 267 0.21 23.98 -21.17
N VAL A 268 -0.43 24.89 -20.43
CA VAL A 268 -1.32 24.55 -19.30
C VAL A 268 -2.44 23.63 -19.78
N ARG A 269 -3.15 23.99 -20.85
CA ARG A 269 -4.23 23.15 -21.43
C ARG A 269 -3.72 21.76 -21.87
N ALA A 270 -2.52 21.67 -22.41
CA ALA A 270 -1.95 20.39 -22.79
C ALA A 270 -1.68 19.49 -21.57
N VAL A 271 -1.12 20.05 -20.49
CA VAL A 271 -0.90 19.31 -19.24
C VAL A 271 -2.21 18.93 -18.57
N THR A 272 -3.19 19.85 -18.50
CA THR A 272 -4.52 19.56 -17.97
C THR A 272 -5.17 18.38 -18.69
N ARG A 273 -5.14 18.35 -20.03
CA ARG A 273 -5.67 17.21 -20.81
C ARG A 273 -4.97 15.88 -20.51
N ARG A 274 -3.67 15.93 -20.20
CA ARG A 274 -2.90 14.75 -19.80
C ARG A 274 -3.35 14.25 -18.42
N VAL A 275 -3.56 15.15 -17.46
CA VAL A 275 -4.12 14.81 -16.13
C VAL A 275 -5.53 14.22 -16.27
N GLU A 276 -6.41 14.84 -17.06
CA GLU A 276 -7.75 14.30 -17.32
C GLU A 276 -7.71 12.92 -18.00
N ALA A 277 -6.69 12.64 -18.82
CA ALA A 277 -6.52 11.31 -19.40
C ALA A 277 -6.14 10.26 -18.35
N LEU A 278 -5.32 10.63 -17.35
CA LEU A 278 -5.02 9.77 -16.20
C LEU A 278 -6.26 9.55 -15.33
N GLU A 279 -7.07 10.58 -15.10
CA GLU A 279 -8.33 10.46 -14.36
C GLU A 279 -9.31 9.50 -15.07
N ARG A 280 -9.49 9.64 -16.39
CA ARG A 280 -10.29 8.69 -17.18
C ARG A 280 -9.74 7.26 -17.15
N TYR A 281 -8.42 7.10 -17.08
CA TYR A 281 -7.81 5.78 -16.93
C TYR A 281 -8.10 5.18 -15.55
N ALA A 282 -8.01 5.98 -14.48
CA ALA A 282 -8.39 5.58 -13.13
C ALA A 282 -9.87 5.18 -13.03
N GLU A 283 -10.77 5.92 -13.67
CA GLU A 283 -12.19 5.57 -13.74
C GLU A 283 -12.41 4.23 -14.43
N ARG A 284 -11.72 3.97 -15.55
CA ARG A 284 -11.79 2.67 -16.23
C ARG A 284 -11.25 1.52 -15.37
N ALA A 285 -10.17 1.75 -14.62
CA ALA A 285 -9.65 0.75 -13.69
C ALA A 285 -10.67 0.42 -12.59
N ARG A 286 -11.36 1.43 -12.03
CA ARG A 286 -12.44 1.23 -11.04
C ARG A 286 -13.64 0.47 -11.63
N ALA A 287 -14.06 0.81 -12.85
CA ALA A 287 -15.13 0.10 -13.53
C ALA A 287 -14.75 -1.38 -13.80
N ALA A 288 -13.48 -1.64 -14.11
CA ALA A 288 -12.97 -2.99 -14.26
C ALA A 288 -12.95 -3.76 -12.91
N ASP A 289 -12.59 -3.10 -11.80
CA ASP A 289 -12.69 -3.67 -10.46
C ASP A 289 -14.13 -4.04 -10.08
N GLU A 290 -15.12 -3.21 -10.47
CA GLU A 290 -16.54 -3.50 -10.28
C GLU A 290 -16.98 -4.72 -11.08
N ALA A 291 -16.60 -4.79 -12.36
CA ALA A 291 -16.88 -5.95 -13.21
C ALA A 291 -16.23 -7.23 -12.67
N LEU A 292 -14.99 -7.16 -12.20
CA LEU A 292 -14.29 -8.29 -11.59
C LEU A 292 -14.99 -8.77 -10.30
N ARG A 293 -15.45 -7.83 -9.46
CA ARG A 293 -16.24 -8.15 -8.27
C ARG A 293 -17.56 -8.84 -8.62
N ALA A 294 -18.28 -8.31 -9.62
CA ALA A 294 -19.53 -8.90 -10.08
C ALA A 294 -19.32 -10.30 -10.66
N HIS A 295 -18.28 -10.50 -11.47
CA HIS A 295 -17.93 -11.81 -12.02
C HIS A 295 -17.70 -12.85 -10.92
N ARG A 296 -16.92 -12.52 -9.90
CA ARG A 296 -16.68 -13.41 -8.74
C ARG A 296 -17.92 -13.71 -7.93
N GLN A 297 -18.84 -12.76 -7.81
CA GLN A 297 -20.12 -13.00 -7.14
C GLN A 297 -20.97 -13.98 -7.94
N LEU A 298 -20.99 -13.86 -9.27
CA LEU A 298 -21.69 -14.80 -10.15
C LEU A 298 -21.06 -16.20 -10.10
N GLU A 299 -19.74 -16.32 -10.07
CA GLU A 299 -19.05 -17.61 -9.89
C GLU A 299 -19.46 -18.28 -8.57
N LYS A 300 -19.45 -17.54 -7.46
CA LYS A 300 -19.90 -18.07 -6.16
C LYS A 300 -21.37 -18.49 -6.14
N LEU A 301 -22.23 -17.71 -6.81
CA LEU A 301 -23.64 -18.07 -6.95
C LEU A 301 -23.83 -19.32 -7.81
N ALA A 302 -23.04 -19.48 -8.87
CA ALA A 302 -23.07 -20.66 -9.73
C ALA A 302 -22.55 -21.90 -8.99
N GLU A 303 -21.52 -21.78 -8.14
CA GLU A 303 -21.07 -22.87 -7.27
C GLU A 303 -22.17 -23.31 -6.30
N GLY A 304 -22.90 -22.36 -5.70
CA GLY A 304 -24.05 -22.66 -4.83
C GLY A 304 -25.29 -23.16 -5.56
N ALA A 305 -25.46 -22.85 -6.85
CA ALA A 305 -26.60 -23.30 -7.66
C ALA A 305 -26.68 -24.84 -7.74
N HIS A 306 -25.55 -25.53 -7.68
CA HIS A 306 -25.52 -27.00 -7.71
C HIS A 306 -26.28 -27.63 -6.53
N GLU A 307 -26.26 -26.99 -5.35
CA GLU A 307 -27.01 -27.45 -4.17
C GLU A 307 -28.53 -27.31 -4.38
N TYR A 308 -28.98 -26.25 -5.06
CA TYR A 308 -30.38 -26.08 -5.44
C TYR A 308 -30.81 -27.08 -6.52
N ASP A 309 -29.93 -27.38 -7.48
CA ASP A 309 -30.17 -28.41 -8.49
C ASP A 309 -30.28 -29.81 -7.85
N GLU A 310 -29.46 -30.11 -6.84
CA GLU A 310 -29.51 -31.37 -6.08
C GLU A 310 -30.80 -31.47 -5.24
N LEU A 311 -31.19 -30.39 -4.56
CA LEU A 311 -32.46 -30.32 -3.82
C LEU A 311 -33.68 -30.52 -4.74
N LEU A 312 -33.66 -29.92 -5.94
CA LEU A 312 -34.70 -30.12 -6.96
C LEU A 312 -34.75 -31.59 -7.41
N ALA A 313 -33.60 -32.22 -7.64
CA ALA A 313 -33.54 -33.64 -8.01
C ALA A 313 -34.04 -34.58 -6.90
N GLU A 314 -33.76 -34.27 -5.63
CA GLU A 314 -34.28 -35.00 -4.48
C GLU A 314 -35.80 -34.85 -4.36
N THR A 315 -36.32 -33.63 -4.49
CA THR A 315 -37.76 -33.37 -4.42
C THR A 315 -38.53 -34.09 -5.54
N VAL A 316 -38.00 -34.09 -6.78
CA VAL A 316 -38.60 -34.85 -7.90
C VAL A 316 -38.57 -36.35 -7.63
N ARG A 317 -37.54 -36.88 -6.95
CA ARG A 317 -37.49 -38.29 -6.54
C ARG A 317 -38.57 -38.61 -5.51
N ASP A 318 -38.79 -37.73 -4.55
CA ASP A 318 -39.84 -37.89 -3.53
C ASP A 318 -41.25 -37.84 -4.14
N ASP A 319 -41.48 -36.93 -5.10
CA ASP A 319 -42.73 -36.86 -5.87
C ASP A 319 -43.00 -38.16 -6.65
N LEU A 320 -41.96 -38.80 -7.17
CA LEU A 320 -42.06 -40.09 -7.85
C LEU A 320 -42.23 -41.29 -6.89
N ALA A 321 -41.89 -41.13 -5.61
CA ALA A 321 -42.03 -42.17 -4.57
C ALA A 321 -43.44 -42.23 -3.96
N LEU A 322 -44.18 -41.11 -4.00
CA LEU A 322 -45.55 -41.00 -3.49
C LEU A 322 -46.51 -42.11 -3.98
N PRO A 323 -46.60 -42.42 -5.30
CA PRO A 323 -47.49 -43.46 -5.80
C PRO A 323 -47.14 -44.87 -5.30
N VAL A 324 -45.85 -45.13 -5.01
CA VAL A 324 -45.40 -46.42 -4.48
C VAL A 324 -45.83 -46.57 -3.03
N ILE A 325 -45.73 -45.50 -2.24
CA ILE A 325 -46.16 -45.47 -0.85
C ILE A 325 -47.68 -45.63 -0.74
N GLU A 326 -48.45 -44.96 -1.60
CA GLU A 326 -49.91 -45.12 -1.67
C GLU A 326 -50.30 -46.58 -1.97
N ARG A 327 -49.62 -47.22 -2.92
CA ARG A 327 -49.85 -48.63 -3.24
C ARG A 327 -49.49 -49.57 -2.08
N LEU A 328 -48.40 -49.29 -1.37
CA LEU A 328 -48.01 -50.05 -0.19
C LEU A 328 -49.03 -49.87 0.96
N ALA A 329 -49.60 -48.67 1.11
CA ALA A 329 -50.65 -48.39 2.07
C ALA A 329 -51.95 -49.16 1.75
N GLU A 330 -52.39 -49.16 0.49
CA GLU A 330 -53.54 -49.99 0.05
C GLU A 330 -53.30 -51.48 0.32
N GLN A 331 -52.10 -51.99 0.04
CA GLN A 331 -51.76 -53.39 0.33
C GLN A 331 -51.79 -53.69 1.84
N GLY A 332 -51.34 -52.75 2.66
CA GLY A 332 -51.41 -52.84 4.12
C GLY A 332 -52.86 -52.89 4.62
N GLU A 333 -53.75 -52.07 4.08
CA GLU A 333 -55.18 -52.10 4.43
C GLU A 333 -55.84 -53.43 4.05
N VAL A 334 -55.55 -53.93 2.85
CA VAL A 334 -56.01 -55.25 2.40
C VAL A 334 -55.53 -56.34 3.36
N LEU A 335 -54.26 -56.32 3.77
CA LEU A 335 -53.71 -57.27 4.73
C LEU A 335 -54.42 -57.18 6.10
N VAL A 336 -54.67 -55.98 6.60
CA VAL A 336 -55.40 -55.76 7.86
C VAL A 336 -56.84 -56.30 7.76
N HIS A 337 -57.53 -56.07 6.64
CA HIS A 337 -58.85 -56.63 6.40
C HIS A 337 -58.85 -58.16 6.39
N VAL A 338 -57.89 -58.77 5.69
CA VAL A 338 -57.75 -60.24 5.66
C VAL A 338 -57.47 -60.79 7.06
N LEU A 339 -56.57 -60.17 7.83
CA LEU A 339 -56.26 -60.61 9.20
C LEU A 339 -57.47 -60.46 10.14
N ARG A 340 -58.23 -59.37 10.02
CA ARG A 340 -59.48 -59.18 10.79
C ARG A 340 -60.54 -60.20 10.41
N ALA A 341 -60.70 -60.52 9.13
CA ALA A 341 -61.62 -61.55 8.67
C ALA A 341 -61.24 -62.93 9.21
N ARG A 342 -59.94 -63.29 9.16
CA ARG A 342 -59.41 -64.53 9.76
C ARG A 342 -59.61 -64.59 11.28
N LEU A 343 -59.42 -63.48 11.98
CA LEU A 343 -59.68 -63.38 13.43
C LEU A 343 -61.18 -63.54 13.75
N ALA A 344 -62.06 -63.01 12.91
CA ALA A 344 -63.51 -63.18 13.05
C ALA A 344 -63.94 -64.64 12.80
N GLU A 345 -63.42 -65.27 11.74
CA GLU A 345 -63.64 -66.71 11.46
C GLU A 345 -63.13 -67.58 12.62
N ALA A 346 -61.96 -67.27 13.18
CA ALA A 346 -61.41 -68.00 14.32
C ALA A 346 -62.23 -67.80 15.61
N ALA A 347 -62.83 -66.63 15.80
CA ALA A 347 -63.73 -66.35 16.92
C ALA A 347 -65.08 -67.09 16.78
N GLU A 348 -65.64 -67.19 15.58
CA GLU A 348 -66.84 -67.99 15.29
C GLU A 348 -66.58 -69.49 15.46
N ALA A 349 -65.46 -70.01 14.94
CA ALA A 349 -65.07 -71.41 15.11
C ALA A 349 -64.78 -71.78 16.59
N GLY A 350 -64.32 -70.81 17.40
CA GLY A 350 -64.19 -70.97 18.85
C GLY A 350 -65.54 -70.97 19.58
N GLY A 351 -66.58 -70.38 19.01
CA GLY A 351 -67.96 -70.41 19.50
C GLY A 351 -68.70 -71.73 19.21
N GLU A 352 -68.23 -72.51 18.23
CA GLU A 352 -68.75 -73.85 17.88
C GLU A 352 -68.05 -75.01 18.61
N LEU A 353 -67.19 -74.74 19.60
CA LEU A 353 -66.67 -75.78 20.48
C LEU A 353 -67.81 -76.38 21.33
N PRO A 354 -68.07 -77.70 21.23
CA PRO A 354 -69.15 -78.33 21.98
C PRO A 354 -68.82 -78.31 23.48
N VAL A 355 -69.76 -77.78 24.28
CA VAL A 355 -69.78 -77.99 25.73
C VAL A 355 -69.96 -79.49 25.97
N SER A 356 -68.94 -80.13 26.54
CA SER A 356 -68.99 -81.55 26.93
C SER A 356 -70.16 -81.81 27.88
N PRO A 357 -70.95 -82.89 27.69
CA PRO A 357 -72.14 -83.14 28.50
C PRO A 357 -71.78 -83.63 29.93
N PRO A 358 -72.70 -83.48 30.92
CA PRO A 358 -72.47 -83.92 32.29
C PRO A 358 -72.48 -85.45 32.38
N GLY A 359 -71.44 -86.00 33.03
CA GLY A 359 -71.41 -87.41 33.44
C GLY A 359 -72.49 -87.72 34.50
N LYS A 360 -73.07 -88.92 34.43
CA LYS A 360 -74.15 -89.43 35.29
C LYS A 360 -73.70 -90.71 36.01
N GLY A 361 -73.92 -90.79 37.34
CA GLY A 361 -73.97 -91.99 38.19
C GLY A 361 -72.59 -92.54 38.61
N ASP A 362 -72.28 -92.80 39.89
CA ASP A 362 -73.11 -93.20 41.05
C ASP A 362 -73.08 -92.24 42.25
#